data_AF-A0A8X6MZE5-F1
#
_entry.id   AF-A0A8X6MZE5-F1
#
_cell.length_a   1.000
_cell.length_b   1.000
_cell.length_c   1.000
_cell.angle_alpha   90.00
_cell.angle_beta   90.00
_cell.angle_gamma   90.00
#
_symmetry.space_group_name_H-M   'P 1'
#
loop_
_entity.id
_entity.type
_entity.pdbx_description
1 polymer ?
#
loop_
_entity_poly.entity_id
_entity_poly.type
_entity_poly.pdbx_seq_one_letter_code
_entity_poly.pdbx_strand_id
1 'polypeptide(L)'
;MACNNEEAGTSAYVFMIQGIFSSFKEVVHIMPVKKIDGEKLFAFGEKTIVELAGIRFKVIGIVSDNKSINRKAMSNFSVPP
;
A
#
# COMPACT_ATOMS: atom_id res chain seq x y z
N MET A 1 12.85 4.65 16.77
CA MET A 1 14.05 4.22 16.03
C MET A 1 13.97 4.81 14.63
N ALA A 2 14.96 5.61 14.21
CA ALA A 2 15.06 6.04 12.83
C ALA A 2 15.49 4.83 11.98
N CYS A 3 14.68 4.45 10.98
CA CYS A 3 15.07 3.44 10.01
C CYS A 3 16.00 4.10 9.00
N ASN A 4 17.29 4.11 9.31
CA ASN A 4 18.32 4.54 8.37
C ASN A 4 18.48 3.44 7.33
N ASN A 5 17.83 3.59 6.18
CA ASN A 5 18.21 2.80 5.01
C ASN A 5 19.59 3.28 4.55
N GLU A 6 20.51 2.34 4.31
CA GLU A 6 21.88 2.64 3.86
C GLU A 6 21.90 3.35 2.49
N GLU A 7 20.82 3.24 1.72
CA GLU A 7 20.68 3.85 0.41
C GLU A 7 19.52 4.87 0.36
N ALA A 8 19.78 6.03 -0.26
CA ALA A 8 18.75 7.04 -0.50
C ALA A 8 17.64 6.51 -1.42
N GLY A 9 16.38 6.66 -1.01
CA GLY A 9 15.23 6.33 -1.85
C GLY A 9 15.16 7.23 -3.09
N THR A 10 14.92 6.64 -4.26
CA THR A 10 14.79 7.37 -5.54
C THR A 10 13.33 7.59 -5.94
N SER A 11 12.40 6.92 -5.25
CA SER A 11 10.96 7.00 -5.48
C SER A 11 10.21 6.72 -4.18
N ALA A 12 8.89 6.89 -4.17
CA ALA A 12 8.06 6.54 -3.04
C ALA A 12 6.73 5.92 -3.49
N TYR A 13 6.28 4.92 -2.75
CA TYR A 13 4.89 4.45 -2.82
C TYR A 13 4.06 5.25 -1.82
N VAL A 14 2.96 5.81 -2.30
CA VAL A 14 2.01 6.56 -1.48
C VAL A 14 0.70 5.79 -1.48
N PHE A 15 0.29 5.35 -0.29
CA PHE A 15 -1.00 4.70 -0.08
C PHE A 15 -1.99 5.74 0.41
N MET A 16 -3.13 5.81 -0.26
CA MET A 16 -4.20 6.74 0.06
C MET A 16 -5.49 5.98 0.27
N ILE A 17 -6.34 6.51 1.15
CA ILE A 17 -7.73 6.09 1.27
C ILE A 17 -8.63 7.16 0.67
N GLN A 18 -9.73 6.72 0.07
CA GLN A 18 -10.75 7.59 -0.48
C GLN A 18 -12.12 7.10 -0.05
N GLY A 19 -12.94 8.01 0.47
CA GLY A 19 -14.34 7.76 0.78
C GLY A 19 -15.12 7.49 -0.51
N ILE A 20 -15.97 6.47 -0.50
CA ILE A 20 -16.80 6.11 -1.66
C ILE A 20 -17.97 7.09 -1.82
N PHE A 21 -18.54 7.52 -0.68
CA PHE A 21 -19.73 8.37 -0.61
C PHE A 21 -19.43 9.78 -0.10
N SER A 22 -18.15 10.11 0.11
CA SER A 22 -17.72 11.41 0.63
C SER A 22 -16.49 11.91 -0.10
N SER A 23 -16.18 13.20 0.04
CA SER A 23 -14.94 13.80 -0.48
C SER A 23 -13.72 13.47 0.37
N PHE A 24 -13.85 12.61 1.39
CA PHE A 24 -12.75 12.24 2.27
C PHE A 24 -11.63 11.56 1.47
N LYS A 25 -10.42 12.08 1.59
CA LYS A 25 -9.24 11.54 0.93
C LYS A 25 -8.01 11.87 1.75
N GLU A 26 -7.27 10.84 2.15
CA GLU A 26 -6.13 11.01 3.05
C GLU A 26 -4.98 10.09 2.66
N VAL A 27 -3.76 10.53 2.96
CA VAL A 27 -2.55 9.70 2.86
C VAL A 27 -2.41 8.89 4.13
N VAL A 28 -2.33 7.57 4.00
CA VAL A 28 -2.21 6.66 5.16
C VAL A 28 -0.80 6.13 5.34
N HIS A 29 -0.02 6.06 4.26
CA HIS A 29 1.36 5.61 4.32
C HIS A 29 2.19 6.17 3.17
N ILE A 30 3.44 6.54 3.48
CA ILE A 30 4.46 6.91 2.50
C ILE A 30 5.65 5.99 2.74
N MET A 31 6.01 5.23 1.71
CA MET A 31 7.13 4.30 1.74
C MET A 31 8.19 4.74 0.71
N PRO A 32 9.27 5.43 1.15
CA PRO A 32 10.41 5.71 0.30
C PRO A 32 11.10 4.41 -0.11
N VAL A 33 11.41 4.27 -1.40
CA VAL A 33 12.04 3.06 -1.95
C VAL A 33 13.09 3.40 -3.01
N LYS A 34 14.17 2.61 -3.02
CA LYS A 34 15.14 2.58 -4.13
C LYS A 34 14.92 1.35 -5.01
N LYS A 35 14.68 0.18 -4.39
CA LYS A 35 14.25 -1.06 -5.03
C LYS A 35 13.18 -1.71 -4.16
N ILE A 36 12.16 -2.28 -4.80
CA ILE A 36 11.11 -3.04 -4.14
C ILE A 36 10.62 -4.13 -5.07
N ASP A 37 10.20 -5.25 -4.49
CA ASP A 37 9.58 -6.37 -5.18
C ASP A 37 8.08 -6.41 -4.90
N GLY A 38 7.34 -7.18 -5.72
CA GLY A 38 5.89 -7.27 -5.59
C GLY A 38 5.40 -7.93 -4.29
N GLU A 39 6.22 -8.77 -3.66
CA GLU A 39 5.88 -9.48 -2.42
C GLU A 39 5.93 -8.55 -1.21
N LYS A 40 6.98 -7.73 -1.10
CA LYS A 40 7.05 -6.67 -0.11
C LYS A 40 5.93 -5.66 -0.30
N LEU A 41 5.66 -5.25 -1.55
CA LEU A 41 4.58 -4.32 -1.82
C LEU A 41 3.21 -4.87 -1.42
N PHE A 42 2.98 -6.17 -1.68
CA PHE A 42 1.79 -6.89 -1.20
C PHE A 42 1.71 -6.89 0.34
N ALA A 43 2.77 -7.30 1.03
CA ALA A 43 2.80 -7.34 2.51
C ALA A 43 2.52 -5.98 3.15
N PHE A 44 3.04 -4.89 2.58
CA PHE A 44 2.73 -3.53 3.02
C PHE A 44 1.27 -3.15 2.76
N GLY A 45 0.72 -3.52 1.60
CA GLY A 45 -0.69 -3.30 1.29
C GLY A 45 -1.62 -4.05 2.25
N GLU A 46 -1.34 -5.33 2.51
CA GLU A 46 -2.09 -6.17 3.45
C GLU A 46 -2.04 -5.58 4.86
N LYS A 47 -0.85 -5.25 5.35
CA LYS A 47 -0.67 -4.62 6.66
C LYS A 47 -1.48 -3.32 6.77
N THR A 48 -1.43 -2.47 5.74
CA THR A 48 -2.20 -1.22 5.71
C THR A 48 -3.70 -1.49 5.82
N ILE A 49 -4.22 -2.50 5.13
CA ILE A 49 -5.65 -2.88 5.19
C ILE A 49 -6.04 -3.38 6.59
N VAL A 50 -5.21 -4.21 7.21
CA VAL A 50 -5.44 -4.72 8.58
C VAL A 50 -5.43 -3.57 9.59
N GLU A 51 -4.49 -2.64 9.48
CA GLU A 51 -4.41 -1.46 10.35
C GLU A 51 -5.64 -0.54 10.18
N LEU A 52 -6.09 -0.32 8.93
CA LEU A 52 -7.33 0.40 8.63
C LEU A 52 -8.57 -0.27 9.21
N ALA A 53 -8.64 -1.60 9.15
CA ALA A 53 -9.73 -2.35 9.79
C ALA A 53 -9.73 -2.16 11.32
N GLY A 54 -8.55 -2.11 11.94
CA GLY A 54 -8.37 -1.84 13.37
C GLY A 54 -8.94 -0.48 13.82
N ILE A 55 -8.95 0.52 12.93
CA ILE A 55 -9.54 1.85 13.18
C ILE A 55 -10.94 2.02 12.57
N ARG A 56 -11.65 0.91 12.32
CA ARG A 56 -13.05 0.85 11.83
C ARG A 56 -13.28 1.32 10.40
N PHE A 57 -12.23 1.41 9.57
CA PHE A 57 -12.42 1.57 8.13
C PHE A 57 -12.73 0.21 7.49
N LYS A 58 -13.62 0.20 6.49
CA LYS A 58 -13.88 -0.96 5.65
C LYS A 58 -13.32 -0.72 4.25
N VAL A 59 -12.23 -1.40 3.92
CA VAL A 59 -11.64 -1.37 2.58
C VAL A 59 -12.43 -2.30 1.67
N ILE A 60 -12.99 -1.77 0.58
CA ILE A 60 -13.78 -2.56 -0.39
C ILE A 60 -13.01 -2.91 -1.67
N GLY A 61 -11.87 -2.26 -1.90
CA GLY A 61 -11.09 -2.42 -3.11
C GLY A 61 -9.80 -1.60 -3.07
N ILE A 62 -8.85 -2.01 -3.89
CA ILE A 62 -7.56 -1.36 -4.07
C ILE A 62 -7.48 -0.89 -5.53
N VAL A 63 -7.04 0.34 -5.75
CA VAL A 63 -6.78 0.88 -7.09
C VAL A 63 -5.28 1.07 -7.24
N SER A 64 -4.71 0.52 -8.31
CA SER A 64 -3.28 0.65 -8.62
C SER A 64 -3.06 0.91 -10.10
N ASP A 65 -1.91 1.49 -10.45
CA ASP A 65 -1.51 1.62 -11.86
C ASP A 65 -1.18 0.25 -12.47
N ASN A 66 -1.10 0.18 -13.80
CA ASN A 66 -0.84 -1.07 -14.51
C ASN A 66 0.67 -1.39 -14.66
N LYS A 67 1.52 -0.99 -13.71
CA LYS A 67 2.93 -1.44 -13.71
C LYS A 67 3.02 -2.91 -13.32
N SER A 68 4.03 -3.60 -13.86
CA SER A 68 4.25 -5.04 -13.62
C SER A 68 4.34 -5.40 -12.14
N ILE A 69 5.01 -4.55 -11.35
CA ILE A 69 5.16 -4.73 -9.90
C ILE A 69 3.81 -4.63 -9.16
N ASN A 70 2.96 -3.67 -9.55
CA ASN A 70 1.63 -3.51 -8.97
C ASN A 70 0.74 -4.69 -9.33
N ARG A 71 0.77 -5.15 -10.58
CA ARG A 71 0.07 -6.38 -10.97
C ARG A 71 0.50 -7.59 -10.13
N LYS A 72 1.80 -7.79 -9.93
CA LYS A 72 2.33 -8.89 -9.10
C LYS A 72 1.87 -8.78 -7.64
N ALA A 73 1.86 -7.58 -7.08
CA ALA A 73 1.36 -7.35 -5.72
C ALA A 73 -0.15 -7.62 -5.62
N MET A 74 -0.94 -7.10 -6.58
CA MET A 74 -2.39 -7.24 -6.59
C MET A 74 -2.86 -8.69 -6.82
N SER A 75 -2.13 -9.48 -7.61
CA SER A 75 -2.48 -10.90 -7.83
C SER A 75 -2.44 -11.72 -6.53
N ASN A 76 -1.63 -11.32 -5.54
CA ASN A 76 -1.55 -12.01 -4.26
C ASN A 76 -2.77 -11.77 -3.36
N PHE A 77 -3.58 -10.72 -3.59
CA PHE A 77 -4.85 -10.51 -2.88
C PHE A 77 -6.00 -11.37 -3.41
N SER A 78 -5.80 -12.09 -4.53
CA SER A 78 -6.83 -12.95 -5.13
C SER A 78 -7.00 -14.28 -4.38
N VAL A 79 -6.10 -14.58 -3.45
CA VAL A 79 -6.18 -15.76 -2.58
C VAL A 79 -6.79 -15.30 -1.25
N PRO A 80 -8.04 -15.65 -0.92
CA PRO A 80 -8.58 -15.36 0.40
C PRO A 80 -7.76 -16.11 1.47
N PRO A 81 -7.58 -15.54 2.68
CA PRO A 81 -6.97 -16.24 3.80
C PRO A 81 -7.80 -17.45 4.25
#